data_AF-A0A350WRG1-F1
#
_entry.id   AF-A0A350WRG1-F1
#
_cell.length_a   1.000
_cell.length_b   1.000
_cell.length_c   1.000
_cell.angle_alpha   90.00
_cell.angle_beta   90.00
_cell.angle_gamma   90.00
#
_symmetry.space_group_name_H-M   'P 1'
#
loop_
_entity.id
_entity.type
_entity.pdbx_description
1 polymer ?
#
loop_
_entity_poly.entity_id
_entity_poly.type
_entity_poly.pdbx_seq_one_letter_code
_entity_poly.pdbx_strand_id
1 'polypeptide(L)'
;MHRERVSENVFWFQSEVYAQVTAGVIVGPQWAVVIDTLALPEEALTMREFIEHELGVQVRYIINTHYHADHAWGNCFFPGATVIG
;
A
#
# COMPACT_ATOMS: atom_id res chain seq x y z
N MET A 1 -1.06 -1.96 12.89
CA MET A 1 -0.77 -2.52 11.56
C MET A 1 0.62 -3.13 11.60
N HIS A 2 0.73 -4.42 11.30
CA HIS A 2 2.03 -5.08 11.20
C HIS A 2 2.72 -4.72 9.89
N ARG A 3 4.05 -4.60 9.87
CA ARG A 3 4.87 -4.29 8.70
C ARG A 3 6.18 -5.07 8.76
N GLU A 4 6.53 -5.75 7.68
CA GLU A 4 7.79 -6.48 7.59
C GLU A 4 8.39 -6.41 6.18
N ARG A 5 9.73 -6.47 6.12
CA ARG A 5 10.52 -6.53 4.88
C ARG A 5 10.69 -7.99 4.47
N VAL A 6 10.05 -8.40 3.38
CA VAL A 6 10.12 -9.77 2.83
C VAL A 6 11.39 -9.97 2.00
N SER A 7 11.79 -8.94 1.26
CA SER A 7 12.98 -8.92 0.42
C SER A 7 13.56 -7.51 0.37
N GLU A 8 14.68 -7.31 -0.31
CA GLU A 8 15.37 -6.02 -0.36
C GLU A 8 14.40 -4.88 -0.69
N ASN A 9 13.52 -5.07 -1.68
CA ASN A 9 12.62 -4.05 -2.18
C ASN A 9 11.14 -4.40 -2.01
N VAL A 10 10.81 -5.36 -1.14
CA VAL A 10 9.44 -5.85 -0.96
C VAL A 10 9.06 -5.81 0.50
N PHE A 11 7.96 -5.12 0.79
CA PHE A 11 7.39 -5.03 2.12
C PHE A 11 5.93 -5.46 2.09
N TRP A 12 5.47 -6.03 3.18
CA TRP A 12 4.06 -6.37 3.37
C TRP A 12 3.52 -5.69 4.62
N PHE A 13 2.21 -5.46 4.61
CA PHE A 13 1.45 -4.84 5.69
C PHE A 13 0.27 -5.74 6.06
N GLN A 14 -0.04 -5.82 7.35
CA GLN A 14 -1.22 -6.54 7.85
C GLN A 14 -2.13 -5.64 8.65
N SER A 15 -3.42 -5.67 8.34
CA SER A 15 -4.40 -5.12 9.25
C SER A 15 -4.45 -5.93 10.54
N GLU A 16 -4.37 -5.26 11.68
CA GLU A 16 -4.54 -5.89 13.00
C GLU A 16 -5.99 -5.81 13.49
N VAL A 17 -6.84 -5.10 12.74
CA VAL A 17 -8.20 -4.73 13.16
C VAL A 17 -9.28 -5.20 12.19
N TYR A 18 -8.93 -5.46 10.93
CA TYR A 18 -9.87 -5.93 9.91
C TYR A 18 -9.41 -7.22 9.25
N ALA A 19 -9.96 -8.36 9.71
CA ALA A 19 -9.84 -9.69 9.10
C ALA A 19 -8.41 -10.17 8.74
N GLN A 20 -7.36 -9.56 9.32
CA GLN A 20 -5.96 -9.87 9.03
C GLN A 20 -5.58 -9.77 7.54
N VAL A 21 -6.31 -8.94 6.78
CA VAL A 21 -6.05 -8.71 5.36
C VAL A 21 -4.70 -8.04 5.17
N THR A 22 -4.10 -8.26 4.01
CA THR A 22 -2.75 -7.78 3.70
C THR A 22 -2.74 -6.88 2.49
N ALA A 23 -1.75 -6.00 2.48
CA ALA A 23 -1.35 -5.20 1.34
C ALA A 23 0.17 -5.28 1.19
N GLY A 24 0.68 -4.89 0.03
CA GLY A 24 2.11 -4.96 -0.28
C GLY A 24 2.63 -3.73 -0.97
N VAL A 25 3.95 -3.56 -0.94
CA VAL A 25 4.64 -2.58 -1.77
C VAL A 25 5.90 -3.18 -2.37
N ILE A 26 6.11 -2.92 -3.66
CA ILE A 26 7.35 -3.19 -4.38
C ILE A 26 8.01 -1.85 -4.68
N VAL A 27 9.22 -1.67 -4.17
CA VAL A 27 9.97 -0.42 -4.21
C VAL A 27 10.91 -0.43 -5.40
N GLY A 28 10.71 0.49 -6.34
CA GLY A 28 11.65 0.74 -7.43
C GLY A 28 12.67 1.83 -7.09
N PRO A 29 13.64 2.08 -7.99
CA PRO A 29 14.68 3.09 -7.77
C PRO A 29 14.17 4.55 -7.79
N GLN A 30 12.94 4.79 -8.27
CA GLN A 30 12.35 6.13 -8.41
C GLN A 30 10.91 6.23 -7.87
N TRP A 31 10.18 5.12 -7.88
CA TRP A 31 8.78 5.05 -7.51
C TRP A 31 8.43 3.65 -7.01
N ALA A 32 7.31 3.55 -6.30
CA ALA A 32 6.79 2.30 -5.78
C ALA A 32 5.49 1.86 -6.47
N VAL A 33 5.22 0.56 -6.41
CA VAL A 33 3.93 -0.06 -6.72
C VAL A 33 3.32 -0.56 -5.44
N VAL A 34 2.12 -0.09 -5.12
CA VAL A 34 1.31 -0.63 -4.03
C VAL A 34 0.40 -1.73 -4.60
N ILE A 35 0.26 -2.83 -3.87
CA ILE A 35 -0.69 -3.90 -4.15
C ILE A 35 -1.72 -3.87 -3.02
N ASP A 36 -2.95 -3.47 -3.35
CA ASP A 36 -4.07 -3.25 -2.42
C ASP A 36 -3.81 -2.17 -1.36
N THR A 37 -4.87 -1.60 -0.77
CA THR A 37 -4.74 -0.39 0.09
C THR A 37 -5.26 -0.53 1.52
N LEU A 38 -5.61 -1.75 1.94
CA LEU A 38 -6.30 -2.02 3.21
C LEU A 38 -7.65 -1.30 3.33
N ALA A 39 -8.43 -1.69 4.35
CA ALA A 39 -9.82 -1.24 4.50
C ALA A 39 -9.96 0.13 5.17
N LEU A 40 -9.01 0.48 6.06
CA LEU A 40 -9.14 1.60 6.96
C LEU A 40 -8.27 2.80 6.54
N PRO A 41 -8.80 4.04 6.59
CA PRO A 41 -8.05 5.24 6.27
C PRO A 41 -6.71 5.36 6.99
N GLU A 42 -6.68 5.05 8.29
CA GLU A 42 -5.48 5.17 9.12
C GLU A 42 -4.38 4.21 8.62
N GLU A 43 -4.76 2.99 8.18
CA GLU A 43 -3.82 1.99 7.69
C GLU A 43 -3.26 2.41 6.31
N ALA A 44 -4.13 2.85 5.39
CA ALA A 44 -3.73 3.35 4.08
C ALA A 44 -2.81 4.58 4.17
N LEU A 45 -3.13 5.55 5.05
CA LEU A 45 -2.29 6.71 5.32
C LEU A 45 -0.95 6.33 5.96
N THR A 46 -0.95 5.35 6.87
CA THR A 46 0.31 4.83 7.45
C THR A 46 1.19 4.15 6.41
N MET A 47 0.60 3.40 5.48
CA MET A 47 1.32 2.83 4.34
C MET A 47 1.94 3.93 3.47
N ARG A 48 1.16 4.95 3.10
CA ARG A 48 1.67 6.08 2.30
C ARG A 48 2.80 6.81 3.00
N GLU A 49 2.65 7.10 4.29
CA GLU A 49 3.68 7.78 5.08
C GLU A 49 5.00 7.01 5.04
N PHE A 50 4.94 5.70 5.28
CA PHE A 50 6.12 4.85 5.19
C PHE A 50 6.75 4.88 3.80
N ILE A 51 5.95 4.76 2.74
CA ILE A 51 6.48 4.66 1.38
C ILE A 51 7.06 5.99 0.90
N GLU A 52 6.32 7.09 1.06
CA GLU A 52 6.70 8.38 0.49
C GLU A 52 7.70 9.15 1.36
N HIS A 53 7.66 8.96 2.69
CA HIS A 53 8.54 9.67 3.62
C HIS A 53 9.68 8.81 4.16
N GLU A 54 9.45 7.58 4.61
CA GLU A 54 10.54 6.73 5.14
C GLU A 54 11.38 6.10 4.00
N LEU A 55 10.74 5.56 2.96
CA LEU A 55 11.45 4.99 1.80
C LEU A 55 11.82 6.03 0.75
N GLY A 56 11.21 7.22 0.80
CA GLY A 56 11.57 8.37 -0.03
C GLY A 56 11.22 8.22 -1.51
N VAL A 57 10.21 7.40 -1.85
CA VAL A 57 9.76 7.20 -3.23
C VAL A 57 8.26 7.45 -3.37
N GLN A 58 7.85 8.06 -4.47
CA GLN A 58 6.43 8.29 -4.74
C GLN A 58 5.71 6.97 -5.09
N VAL A 59 4.48 6.79 -4.62
CA VAL A 59 3.61 5.71 -5.13
C VAL A 59 3.10 6.11 -6.52
N ARG A 60 3.53 5.37 -7.56
CA ARG A 60 3.15 5.66 -8.95
C ARG A 60 1.99 4.80 -9.45
N TYR A 61 1.90 3.58 -8.94
CA TYR A 61 0.85 2.64 -9.32
C TYR A 61 0.25 1.99 -8.08
N ILE A 62 -1.07 1.80 -8.12
CA ILE A 62 -1.78 0.90 -7.23
C ILE A 62 -2.36 -0.21 -8.07
N ILE A 63 -2.11 -1.46 -7.68
CA ILE A 63 -2.76 -2.63 -8.24
C ILE A 63 -3.83 -3.07 -7.25
N ASN A 64 -5.10 -2.94 -7.64
CA ASN A 64 -6.19 -3.57 -6.92
C ASN A 64 -6.30 -5.01 -7.41
N THR A 65 -6.07 -5.98 -6.53
CA THR A 65 -6.19 -7.40 -6.90
C THR A 65 -7.64 -7.78 -7.18
N HIS A 66 -8.60 -7.08 -6.56
CA HIS A 66 -10.03 -7.09 -6.89
C HIS A 66 -10.76 -5.87 -6.29
N TYR A 67 -12.08 -5.80 -6.44
CA TYR A 67 -12.88 -4.59 -6.18
C TYR A 67 -13.34 -4.39 -4.72
N HIS A 68 -13.06 -5.33 -3.81
CA HIS A 68 -13.55 -5.25 -2.44
C HIS A 68 -12.93 -4.08 -1.66
N ALA A 69 -13.60 -3.70 -0.57
CA ALA A 69 -13.32 -2.50 0.21
C ALA A 69 -11.88 -2.46 0.72
N ASP A 70 -11.41 -3.55 1.29
CA ASP A 70 -10.06 -3.78 1.80
C ASP A 70 -8.96 -3.74 0.73
N HIS A 71 -9.35 -3.83 -0.53
CA HIS A 71 -8.42 -3.77 -1.66
C HIS A 71 -8.37 -2.38 -2.29
N ALA A 72 -9.50 -1.66 -2.33
CA ALA A 72 -9.67 -0.49 -3.21
C ALA A 72 -10.02 0.83 -2.51
N TRP A 73 -10.54 0.83 -1.28
CA TRP A 73 -11.06 2.07 -0.67
C TRP A 73 -9.97 3.07 -0.28
N GLY A 74 -8.78 2.58 0.07
CA GLY A 74 -7.63 3.42 0.40
C GLY A 74 -7.00 4.13 -0.81
N ASN A 75 -7.41 3.80 -2.05
CA ASN A 75 -6.89 4.41 -3.28
C ASN A 75 -6.93 5.94 -3.26
N CYS A 76 -7.97 6.52 -2.66
CA CYS A 76 -8.15 7.97 -2.58
C CYS A 76 -7.05 8.68 -1.77
N PHE A 77 -6.29 7.95 -0.96
CA PHE A 77 -5.20 8.49 -0.17
C PHE A 77 -3.87 8.57 -0.93
N PHE A 78 -3.78 8.08 -2.17
CA PHE A 78 -2.54 8.13 -2.96
C PHE A 78 -2.70 9.08 -4.16
N PRO A 79 -2.71 10.40 -3.94
CA PRO A 79 -2.92 11.38 -5.00
C PRO A 79 -1.77 11.33 -6.00
N GLY A 80 -2.08 11.02 -7.27
CA GLY A 80 -1.09 10.92 -8.35
C GLY A 80 -0.71 9.49 -8.74
N ALA A 81 -1.15 8.49 -7.97
CA ALA A 81 -1.02 7.09 -8.37
C ALA A 81 -2.03 6.74 -9.47
N THR A 82 -1.60 5.98 -10.48
CA THR A 82 -2.51 5.35 -11.44
C THR A 82 -3.03 4.05 -10.84
N VAL A 83 -4.35 3.93 -10.73
CA VAL A 83 -5.02 2.70 -10.27
C VAL A 83 -5.17 1.74 -11.45
N ILE A 84 -4.73 0.50 -11.26
CA ILE A 84 -4.83 -0.61 -12.21
C ILE A 84 -5.62 -1.74 -11.54
N GLY A 85 -6.67 -2.23 -12.21
CA GLY A 85 -7.52 -3.31 -11.71
C GLY A 85 -8.82 -3.45 -12.50
#